data_AF-A0A3D4ZYQ1-F1
#
_entry.id   AF-A0A3D4ZYQ1-F1
#
_cell.length_a   1.000
_cell.length_b   1.000
_cell.length_c   1.000
_cell.angle_alpha   90.00
_cell.angle_beta   90.00
_cell.angle_gamma   90.00
#
_symmetry.space_group_name_H-M   'P 1'
#
loop_
_entity.id
_entity.type
_entity.pdbx_description
1 polymer ?
#
loop_
_entity_poly.entity_id
_entity_poly.type
_entity_poly.pdbx_seq_one_letter_code
_entity_poly.pdbx_strand_id
1 'polypeptide(L)'
;MTAFRLLAACLATSVVLSAFAISARAADAQSAATVGVSPMKEGPITRSDFADHTLREQVATFGFGPRSYSVAYRAAIPPKEKDTGKVVPIEGYIGMPRPSSCNWYHGGFLAISINGQDIGATPITSMMGVESGERAIVDMVWETDQADVRARFFGLPGQDYLATEITIDPKQEITRIGVALRCYPSFFTAHHKRDGARRIKTPATLIEQGNKTTLPAAENWWAVYYDEIFDVANGEGDGPCAMLMPPGEASEISFDPGSYAVSTSITYPPHTRTIHLAFWDFTGATNAAALERVEAGAEHVSRMLVETDYRPRTVQEFNVAETRELLEGILQSKEAREALQDDIEQIQTWLTDYAPALETPGQQTGVVGEERLLKSIDMFQSFRWRVKLYELIADI
;
A
#
# COMPACT_ATOMS: atom_id res chain seq x y z
N MET A 1 -61.33 -4.33 72.36
CA MET A 1 -59.91 -4.26 72.78
C MET A 1 -59.19 -3.24 71.91
N THR A 2 -58.98 -2.05 72.49
CA THR A 2 -57.78 -1.18 72.38
C THR A 2 -56.86 -1.41 71.16
N ALA A 3 -56.81 -0.52 70.15
CA ALA A 3 -56.27 0.86 70.12
C ALA A 3 -54.74 0.94 70.26
N PHE A 4 -54.05 1.47 69.24
CA PHE A 4 -52.91 2.42 69.25
C PHE A 4 -52.56 2.71 67.75
N ARG A 5 -52.90 3.88 67.19
CA ARG A 5 -52.09 5.13 67.08
C ARG A 5 -50.85 4.99 66.16
N LEU A 6 -50.42 5.95 65.33
CA LEU A 6 -50.86 7.26 64.84
C LEU A 6 -49.67 7.80 63.98
N LEU A 7 -49.93 8.61 62.93
CA LEU A 7 -49.08 9.71 62.39
C LEU A 7 -47.67 9.37 61.81
N ALA A 8 -47.05 10.07 60.86
CA ALA A 8 -47.31 11.26 60.03
C ALA A 8 -46.31 11.20 58.83
N ALA A 9 -46.73 11.50 57.60
CA ALA A 9 -46.46 12.75 56.87
C ALA A 9 -45.02 12.93 56.34
N CYS A 10 -44.88 13.02 55.00
CA CYS A 10 -44.39 14.21 54.28
C CYS A 10 -43.84 13.88 52.88
N LEU A 11 -44.37 14.63 51.90
CA LEU A 11 -43.72 15.22 50.72
C LEU A 11 -42.39 14.62 50.24
N ALA A 12 -42.39 14.14 48.98
CA ALA A 12 -41.40 14.54 47.98
C ALA A 12 -41.84 14.08 46.57
N THR A 13 -42.72 14.87 45.94
CA THR A 13 -42.91 14.89 44.49
C THR A 13 -41.77 15.72 43.92
N SER A 14 -40.73 15.11 43.35
CA SER A 14 -39.76 15.81 42.49
C SER A 14 -38.79 14.87 41.78
N VAL A 15 -38.81 14.97 40.45
CA VAL A 15 -37.70 14.71 39.51
C VAL A 15 -37.17 13.28 39.41
N VAL A 16 -37.80 12.47 38.55
CA VAL A 16 -37.08 11.44 37.76
C VAL A 16 -37.56 11.53 36.30
N LEU A 17 -37.24 12.66 35.66
CA LEU A 17 -37.25 12.81 34.21
C LEU A 17 -35.93 13.49 33.86
N SER A 18 -34.89 12.71 33.61
CA SER A 18 -33.64 13.05 32.89
C SER A 18 -32.57 11.97 33.15
N ALA A 19 -32.68 10.81 32.51
CA ALA A 19 -31.58 9.83 32.48
C ALA A 19 -31.56 8.90 31.25
N PHE A 20 -32.18 9.32 30.13
CA PHE A 20 -32.05 8.64 28.83
C PHE A 20 -31.48 9.56 27.75
N ALA A 21 -30.51 10.39 28.14
CA ALA A 21 -29.64 11.09 27.22
C ALA A 21 -28.25 11.12 27.85
N ILE A 22 -27.46 10.06 27.64
CA ILE A 22 -25.98 10.01 27.56
C ILE A 22 -25.64 8.56 27.18
N SER A 23 -25.49 8.33 25.88
CA SER A 23 -24.40 7.55 25.27
C SER A 23 -24.48 7.66 23.74
N ALA A 24 -24.48 8.91 23.27
CA ALA A 24 -23.87 9.26 22.00
C ALA A 24 -22.52 9.89 22.37
N ARG A 25 -21.58 9.07 22.85
CA ARG A 25 -20.24 9.49 23.25
C ARG A 25 -19.27 8.81 22.30
N ALA A 26 -18.57 9.65 21.52
CA ALA A 26 -17.59 9.31 20.50
C ALA A 26 -18.15 8.48 19.33
N ALA A 27 -18.76 9.15 18.36
CA ALA A 27 -18.42 8.77 16.99
C ALA A 27 -16.90 8.93 16.91
N ASP A 28 -16.21 7.80 16.81
CA ASP A 28 -14.77 7.69 16.76
C ASP A 28 -14.20 8.80 15.90
N ALA A 29 -13.32 9.62 16.47
CA ALA A 29 -12.38 10.34 15.64
C ALA A 29 -11.54 9.26 14.98
N GLN A 30 -12.00 8.78 13.82
CA GLN A 30 -11.30 7.82 12.99
C GLN A 30 -9.92 8.42 12.78
N SER A 31 -8.94 7.86 13.48
CA SER A 31 -7.60 8.43 13.55
C SER A 31 -7.10 8.61 12.12
N ALA A 32 -6.60 9.80 11.80
CA ALA A 32 -6.04 10.10 10.49
C ALA A 32 -5.08 8.98 10.06
N ALA A 33 -5.20 8.55 8.80
CA ALA A 33 -4.28 7.60 8.22
C ALA A 33 -2.89 8.22 8.13
N THR A 34 -1.88 7.50 8.57
CA THR A 34 -0.49 7.97 8.59
C THR A 34 0.39 7.03 7.78
N VAL A 35 1.40 7.60 7.11
CA VAL A 35 2.50 6.82 6.58
C VAL A 35 3.83 7.51 6.83
N GLY A 36 4.84 6.72 7.20
CA GLY A 36 6.22 7.16 7.28
C GLY A 36 7.12 6.24 6.46
N VAL A 37 8.00 6.81 5.65
CA VAL A 37 9.01 6.07 4.88
C VAL A 37 10.37 6.30 5.52
N SER A 38 11.06 5.21 5.87
CA SER A 38 12.41 5.29 6.42
C SER A 38 13.39 5.81 5.37
N PRO A 39 14.54 6.38 5.78
CA PRO A 39 15.66 6.51 4.85
C PRO A 39 16.07 5.12 4.32
N MET A 40 16.65 5.10 3.13
CA MET A 40 17.31 3.91 2.59
C MET A 40 18.50 3.55 3.50
N LYS A 41 18.52 2.32 3.99
CA LYS A 41 19.61 1.77 4.79
C LYS A 41 20.48 0.86 3.91
N GLU A 42 21.77 0.90 4.16
CA GLU A 42 22.74 -0.02 3.57
C GLU A 42 23.36 -0.89 4.66
N GLY A 43 23.61 -2.16 4.36
CA GLY A 43 24.21 -3.09 5.30
C GLY A 43 24.83 -4.32 4.63
N PRO A 44 25.61 -5.11 5.37
CA PRO A 44 26.19 -6.35 4.85
C PRO A 44 25.10 -7.42 4.65
N ILE A 45 25.31 -8.31 3.68
CA ILE A 45 24.48 -9.50 3.49
C ILE A 45 25.09 -10.67 4.25
N THR A 46 24.26 -11.38 5.02
CA THR A 46 24.69 -12.54 5.82
C THR A 46 24.82 -13.82 5.01
N ARG A 47 24.24 -13.87 3.81
CA ARG A 47 24.32 -15.01 2.89
C ARG A 47 25.66 -15.04 2.16
N SER A 48 26.34 -16.18 2.23
CA SER A 48 27.71 -16.33 1.70
C SER A 48 27.82 -16.15 0.18
N ASP A 49 26.76 -16.50 -0.57
CA ASP A 49 26.69 -16.35 -2.03
C ASP A 49 26.59 -14.89 -2.49
N PHE A 50 26.26 -13.97 -1.59
CA PHE A 50 26.17 -12.53 -1.83
C PHE A 50 26.96 -11.71 -0.80
N ALA A 51 28.00 -12.30 -0.20
CA ALA A 51 28.75 -11.67 0.89
C ALA A 51 29.50 -10.37 0.48
N ASP A 52 29.77 -10.20 -0.81
CA ASP A 52 30.40 -9.01 -1.39
C ASP A 52 29.37 -7.97 -1.91
N HIS A 53 28.08 -8.24 -1.78
CA HIS A 53 27.01 -7.32 -2.14
C HIS A 53 26.60 -6.45 -0.93
N THR A 54 26.05 -5.28 -1.21
CA THR A 54 25.44 -4.40 -0.19
C THR A 54 23.93 -4.60 -0.17
N LEU A 55 23.35 -4.95 0.97
CA LEU A 55 21.90 -4.94 1.13
C LEU A 55 21.41 -3.49 1.19
N ARG A 56 20.47 -3.14 0.30
CA ARG A 56 19.66 -1.93 0.40
C ARG A 56 18.28 -2.27 0.93
N GLU A 57 17.83 -1.53 1.94
CA GLU A 57 16.52 -1.69 2.56
C GLU A 57 15.84 -0.35 2.81
N GLN A 58 14.56 -0.24 2.46
CA GLN A 58 13.72 0.90 2.80
C GLN A 58 12.34 0.42 3.23
N VAL A 59 11.76 1.02 4.27
CA VAL A 59 10.49 0.56 4.85
C VAL A 59 9.49 1.69 4.95
N ALA A 60 8.31 1.49 4.39
CA ALA A 60 7.12 2.27 4.69
C ALA A 60 6.33 1.64 5.83
N THR A 61 5.85 2.45 6.77
CA THR A 61 4.97 2.01 7.85
C THR A 61 3.69 2.82 7.83
N PHE A 62 2.57 2.10 7.81
CA PHE A 62 1.22 2.62 7.74
C PHE A 62 0.53 2.48 9.10
N GLY A 63 -0.25 3.50 9.46
CA GLY A 63 -1.18 3.47 10.58
C GLY A 63 -2.52 4.06 10.14
N PHE A 64 -3.48 3.22 9.78
CA PHE A 64 -4.79 3.66 9.30
C PHE A 64 -5.95 2.85 9.88
N GLY A 65 -5.72 1.91 10.79
CA GLY A 65 -6.80 1.07 11.31
C GLY A 65 -6.38 0.25 12.51
N PRO A 66 -7.03 -0.89 12.78
CA PRO A 66 -6.77 -1.69 13.98
C PRO A 66 -5.37 -2.33 13.98
N ARG A 67 -4.68 -2.33 12.84
CA ARG A 67 -3.33 -2.88 12.68
C ARG A 67 -2.42 -1.90 11.94
N SER A 68 -1.13 -1.95 12.25
CA SER A 68 -0.10 -1.27 11.48
C SER A 68 0.45 -2.21 10.41
N TYR A 69 0.46 -1.74 9.17
CA TYR A 69 1.06 -2.45 8.04
C TYR A 69 2.43 -1.85 7.74
N SER A 70 3.35 -2.65 7.21
CA SER A 70 4.60 -2.14 6.66
C SER A 70 4.89 -2.79 5.34
N VAL A 71 5.46 -2.03 4.40
CA VAL A 71 5.99 -2.54 3.13
C VAL A 71 7.47 -2.23 3.09
N ALA A 72 8.28 -3.20 2.69
CA ALA A 72 9.72 -3.07 2.59
C ALA A 72 10.21 -3.31 1.17
N TYR A 73 11.08 -2.42 0.68
CA TYR A 73 11.96 -2.72 -0.43
C TYR A 73 13.24 -3.37 0.07
N ARG A 74 13.70 -4.46 -0.57
CA ARG A 74 14.98 -5.10 -0.28
C ARG A 74 15.67 -5.55 -1.55
N ALA A 75 16.95 -5.22 -1.72
CA ALA A 75 17.74 -5.75 -2.84
C ALA A 75 19.23 -5.80 -2.49
N ALA A 76 19.93 -6.79 -3.02
CA ALA A 76 21.39 -6.85 -3.00
C ALA A 76 21.96 -6.05 -4.17
N ILE A 77 22.87 -5.14 -3.87
CA ILE A 77 23.57 -4.30 -4.85
C ILE A 77 24.95 -4.92 -5.10
N PRO A 78 25.26 -5.31 -6.34
CA PRO A 78 26.59 -5.80 -6.69
C PRO A 78 27.67 -4.75 -6.40
N PRO A 79 28.91 -5.16 -6.07
CA PRO A 79 30.02 -4.23 -5.99
C PRO A 79 30.29 -3.59 -7.37
N LYS A 80 30.92 -2.41 -7.39
CA LYS A 80 31.11 -1.59 -8.60
C LYS A 80 31.78 -2.35 -9.75
N GLU A 81 32.70 -3.25 -9.43
CA GLU A 81 33.42 -4.07 -10.42
C GLU A 81 32.52 -5.10 -11.12
N LYS A 82 31.33 -5.37 -10.57
CA LYS A 82 30.31 -6.30 -11.08
C LYS A 82 28.99 -5.60 -11.42
N ASP A 83 28.96 -4.26 -11.39
CA ASP A 83 27.75 -3.50 -11.63
C ASP A 83 27.31 -3.61 -13.10
N THR A 84 26.10 -4.12 -13.29
CA THR A 84 25.45 -4.27 -14.61
C THR A 84 24.23 -3.35 -14.75
N GLY A 85 24.01 -2.46 -13.79
CA GLY A 85 22.77 -1.72 -13.63
C GLY A 85 21.61 -2.56 -13.06
N LYS A 86 21.86 -3.82 -12.70
CA LYS A 86 20.88 -4.74 -12.11
C LYS A 86 21.14 -4.97 -10.63
N VAL A 87 20.08 -5.29 -9.90
CA VAL A 87 20.12 -5.69 -8.50
C VAL A 87 19.69 -7.15 -8.35
N VAL A 88 20.01 -7.76 -7.21
CA VAL A 88 19.66 -9.15 -6.93
C VAL A 88 18.60 -9.22 -5.83
N PRO A 89 17.36 -9.68 -6.13
CA PRO A 89 16.35 -9.93 -5.11
C PRO A 89 16.70 -11.24 -4.36
N ILE A 90 17.32 -11.12 -3.19
CA ILE A 90 17.88 -12.27 -2.44
C ILE A 90 16.80 -13.31 -2.09
N GLU A 91 15.69 -12.84 -1.52
CA GLU A 91 14.53 -13.66 -1.12
C GLU A 91 13.22 -13.16 -1.76
N GLY A 92 13.32 -12.04 -2.49
CA GLY A 92 12.28 -11.20 -3.06
C GLY A 92 12.67 -9.72 -2.91
N TYR A 93 11.77 -8.80 -3.26
CA TYR A 93 12.08 -7.36 -3.24
C TYR A 93 10.97 -6.45 -2.69
N ILE A 94 9.70 -6.88 -2.72
CA ILE A 94 8.61 -6.21 -1.98
C ILE A 94 8.17 -7.13 -0.84
N GLY A 95 8.48 -6.76 0.39
CA GLY A 95 8.16 -7.50 1.60
C GLY A 95 7.07 -6.83 2.45
N MET A 96 6.43 -7.59 3.33
CA MET A 96 5.45 -7.05 4.31
C MET A 96 5.88 -7.38 5.76
N PRO A 97 6.75 -6.57 6.41
CA PRO A 97 7.28 -6.91 7.74
C PRO A 97 6.27 -6.84 8.90
N ARG A 98 5.14 -6.17 8.70
CA ARG A 98 4.07 -6.03 9.67
C ARG A 98 2.72 -6.19 8.97
N PRO A 99 1.68 -6.70 9.65
CA PRO A 99 1.58 -7.02 11.09
C PRO A 99 2.42 -8.21 11.61
N SER A 100 2.51 -9.32 10.89
CA SER A 100 3.40 -10.44 11.22
C SER A 100 4.46 -10.63 10.14
N SER A 101 5.61 -11.17 10.53
CA SER A 101 6.71 -11.48 9.61
C SER A 101 6.49 -12.76 8.81
N CYS A 102 5.61 -13.66 9.28
CA CYS A 102 5.36 -14.96 8.66
C CYS A 102 4.19 -14.94 7.67
N ASN A 103 3.11 -14.24 7.98
CA ASN A 103 1.91 -14.15 7.14
C ASN A 103 2.22 -13.70 5.72
N TRP A 104 2.26 -12.40 5.43
CA TRP A 104 2.85 -11.95 4.17
C TRP A 104 4.35 -11.85 4.36
N TYR A 105 5.13 -12.51 3.49
CA TYR A 105 6.55 -12.66 3.75
C TYR A 105 7.30 -11.32 3.79
N HIS A 106 7.95 -11.04 4.92
CA HIS A 106 8.66 -9.78 5.14
C HIS A 106 9.81 -9.49 4.15
N GLY A 107 10.34 -10.50 3.47
CA GLY A 107 11.45 -10.38 2.51
C GLY A 107 11.04 -10.34 1.04
N GLY A 108 9.76 -10.59 0.71
CA GLY A 108 9.38 -10.86 -0.67
C GLY A 108 7.99 -11.47 -0.83
N PHE A 109 6.96 -10.79 -0.31
CA PHE A 109 5.58 -11.28 -0.42
C PHE A 109 4.96 -10.99 -1.78
N LEU A 110 5.44 -9.98 -2.52
CA LEU A 110 4.91 -9.55 -3.81
C LEU A 110 6.04 -9.45 -4.85
N ALA A 111 5.83 -10.05 -6.01
CA ALA A 111 6.68 -9.90 -7.18
C ALA A 111 5.82 -9.66 -8.43
N ILE A 112 6.34 -8.86 -9.35
CA ILE A 112 5.68 -8.42 -10.58
C ILE A 112 6.57 -8.82 -11.74
N SER A 113 5.99 -9.39 -12.78
CA SER A 113 6.70 -9.82 -13.97
C SER A 113 6.04 -9.34 -15.25
N ILE A 114 6.88 -8.91 -16.20
CA ILE A 114 6.48 -8.46 -17.54
C ILE A 114 7.24 -9.31 -18.56
N ASN A 115 6.51 -9.91 -19.51
CA ASN A 115 7.04 -10.86 -20.49
C ASN A 115 7.89 -11.98 -19.87
N GLY A 116 7.52 -12.43 -18.66
CA GLY A 116 8.21 -13.48 -17.92
C GLY A 116 9.50 -13.05 -17.20
N GLN A 117 9.85 -11.76 -17.23
CA GLN A 117 10.97 -11.21 -16.46
C GLN A 117 10.45 -10.53 -15.19
N ASP A 118 11.05 -10.87 -14.05
CA ASP A 118 10.78 -10.22 -12.77
C ASP A 118 11.38 -8.81 -12.75
N ILE A 119 10.56 -7.80 -12.44
CA ILE A 119 11.02 -6.39 -12.39
C ILE A 119 11.95 -6.13 -11.19
N GLY A 120 11.96 -7.02 -10.19
CA GLY A 120 12.81 -6.93 -9.01
C GLY A 120 14.32 -7.04 -9.29
N ALA A 121 14.71 -7.42 -10.51
CA ALA A 121 16.09 -7.34 -10.97
C ALA A 121 16.52 -5.90 -11.36
N THR A 122 15.57 -4.97 -11.46
CA THR A 122 15.79 -3.55 -11.71
C THR A 122 15.71 -2.80 -10.37
N PRO A 123 16.67 -1.91 -10.05
CA PRO A 123 16.57 -1.07 -8.85
C PRO A 123 15.33 -0.17 -8.93
N ILE A 124 14.68 0.08 -7.78
CA ILE A 124 13.66 1.13 -7.72
C ILE A 124 14.27 2.50 -8.05
N THR A 125 13.52 3.33 -8.76
CA THR A 125 13.84 4.76 -8.94
C THR A 125 13.40 5.57 -7.72
N SER A 126 12.32 5.15 -7.04
CA SER A 126 11.89 5.75 -5.79
C SER A 126 11.00 4.85 -4.94
N MET A 127 10.95 5.20 -3.64
CA MET A 127 9.91 4.81 -2.70
C MET A 127 9.55 6.03 -1.85
N MET A 128 8.30 6.52 -1.96
CA MET A 128 7.89 7.81 -1.40
C MET A 128 6.54 7.69 -0.68
N GLY A 129 6.43 8.30 0.51
CA GLY A 129 5.14 8.54 1.13
C GLY A 129 4.54 9.80 0.53
N VAL A 130 3.43 9.67 -0.19
CA VAL A 130 2.87 10.74 -1.03
C VAL A 130 1.59 11.34 -0.46
N GLU A 131 0.95 10.67 0.50
CA GLU A 131 -0.24 11.20 1.18
C GLU A 131 -0.37 10.65 2.61
N SER A 132 -0.84 11.49 3.53
CA SER A 132 -1.27 11.16 4.90
C SER A 132 -2.45 12.06 5.28
N GLY A 133 -3.31 11.64 6.21
CA GLY A 133 -4.50 12.36 6.63
C GLY A 133 -5.76 11.53 6.40
N GLU A 134 -6.50 11.85 5.34
CA GLU A 134 -7.72 11.12 4.96
C GLU A 134 -7.44 9.72 4.39
N ARG A 135 -6.20 9.51 3.94
CA ARG A 135 -5.66 8.23 3.45
C ARG A 135 -4.14 8.26 3.55
N ALA A 136 -3.55 7.08 3.55
CA ALA A 136 -2.10 6.89 3.57
C ALA A 136 -1.67 6.24 2.24
N ILE A 137 -0.75 6.87 1.51
CA ILE A 137 -0.28 6.37 0.21
C ILE A 137 1.24 6.32 0.16
N VAL A 138 1.78 5.20 -0.34
CA VAL A 138 3.20 5.07 -0.72
C VAL A 138 3.31 4.58 -2.15
N ASP A 139 4.18 5.22 -2.91
CA ASP A 139 4.58 4.77 -4.24
C ASP A 139 5.92 4.08 -4.19
N MET A 140 6.04 3.00 -4.95
CA MET A 140 7.29 2.38 -5.34
C MET A 140 7.35 2.34 -6.86
N VAL A 141 8.43 2.84 -7.46
CA VAL A 141 8.55 2.98 -8.92
C VAL A 141 9.77 2.24 -9.46
N TRP A 142 9.56 1.52 -10.56
CA TRP A 142 10.60 0.86 -11.36
C TRP A 142 10.52 1.36 -12.79
N GLU A 143 11.65 1.81 -13.33
CA GLU A 143 11.80 2.08 -14.75
C GLU A 143 12.56 0.91 -15.40
N THR A 144 11.82 -0.06 -15.94
CA THR A 144 12.44 -1.19 -16.66
C THR A 144 12.66 -0.84 -18.12
N ASP A 145 13.37 -1.70 -18.86
CA ASP A 145 13.46 -1.63 -20.32
C ASP A 145 12.09 -1.89 -20.99
N GLN A 146 11.22 -2.68 -20.35
CA GLN A 146 9.94 -3.08 -20.91
C GLN A 146 8.79 -2.12 -20.63
N ALA A 147 8.76 -1.54 -19.43
CA ALA A 147 7.70 -0.67 -18.94
C ALA A 147 8.15 0.14 -17.72
N ASP A 148 7.48 1.26 -17.50
CA ASP A 148 7.49 1.91 -16.19
C ASP A 148 6.39 1.28 -15.33
N VAL A 149 6.75 0.87 -14.13
CA VAL A 149 5.85 0.16 -13.21
C VAL A 149 5.80 0.90 -11.89
N ARG A 150 4.58 1.18 -11.42
CA ARG A 150 4.33 1.71 -10.09
C ARG A 150 3.56 0.68 -9.28
N ALA A 151 4.03 0.38 -8.07
CA ALA A 151 3.21 -0.26 -7.04
C ALA A 151 2.85 0.80 -6.00
N ARG A 152 1.57 1.16 -5.94
CA ARG A 152 1.01 2.13 -5.01
C ARG A 152 0.28 1.42 -3.89
N PHE A 153 0.80 1.51 -2.68
CA PHE A 153 0.18 0.97 -1.47
C PHE A 153 -0.70 2.03 -0.81
N PHE A 154 -1.87 1.61 -0.35
CA PHE A 154 -2.93 2.51 0.06
C PHE A 154 -3.65 1.99 1.30
N GLY A 155 -3.94 2.90 2.24
CA GLY A 155 -4.70 2.60 3.45
C GLY A 155 -5.70 3.70 3.79
N LEU A 156 -6.90 3.30 4.21
CA LEU A 156 -7.98 4.20 4.63
C LEU A 156 -8.19 4.13 6.14
N PRO A 157 -8.52 5.26 6.79
CA PRO A 157 -8.90 5.30 8.19
C PRO A 157 -9.93 4.22 8.54
N GLY A 158 -9.74 3.54 9.66
CA GLY A 158 -10.58 2.44 10.18
C GLY A 158 -10.56 1.12 9.38
N GLN A 159 -9.92 1.06 8.21
CA GLN A 159 -9.88 -0.18 7.43
C GLN A 159 -8.80 -1.14 7.94
N ASP A 160 -8.99 -2.44 7.69
CA ASP A 160 -8.14 -3.52 8.20
C ASP A 160 -7.34 -4.24 7.12
N TYR A 161 -7.30 -3.71 5.89
CA TYR A 161 -6.52 -4.22 4.76
C TYR A 161 -5.59 -3.16 4.19
N LEU A 162 -4.48 -3.62 3.61
CA LEU A 162 -3.63 -2.79 2.76
C LEU A 162 -4.02 -3.00 1.30
N ALA A 163 -4.47 -1.94 0.63
CA ALA A 163 -4.74 -2.00 -0.81
C ALA A 163 -3.47 -1.74 -1.62
N THR A 164 -3.47 -2.20 -2.86
CA THR A 164 -2.38 -1.97 -3.81
C THR A 164 -2.95 -1.77 -5.21
N GLU A 165 -2.52 -0.69 -5.87
CA GLU A 165 -2.69 -0.48 -7.30
C GLU A 165 -1.32 -0.70 -7.97
N ILE A 166 -1.25 -1.56 -8.99
CA ILE A 166 -0.06 -1.68 -9.84
C ILE A 166 -0.39 -1.04 -11.19
N THR A 167 0.31 0.03 -11.54
CA THR A 167 0.21 0.70 -12.84
C THR A 167 1.37 0.27 -13.74
N ILE A 168 1.09 0.00 -15.01
CA ILE A 168 2.07 -0.45 -16.01
C ILE A 168 1.95 0.43 -17.26
N ASP A 169 3.02 1.18 -17.55
CA ASP A 169 3.16 1.98 -18.76
C ASP A 169 4.16 1.33 -19.72
N PRO A 170 3.68 0.65 -20.78
CA PRO A 170 4.56 -0.10 -21.67
C PRO A 170 5.48 0.80 -22.48
N LYS A 171 6.77 0.43 -22.54
CA LYS A 171 7.77 0.98 -23.49
C LYS A 171 7.90 0.12 -24.75
N GLN A 172 7.45 -1.13 -24.66
CA GLN A 172 7.42 -2.11 -25.74
C GLN A 172 6.15 -2.97 -25.64
N GLU A 173 5.94 -3.87 -26.60
CA GLU A 173 4.82 -4.80 -26.58
C GLU A 173 4.87 -5.71 -25.34
N ILE A 174 3.73 -5.79 -24.64
CA ILE A 174 3.53 -6.72 -23.52
C ILE A 174 2.72 -7.91 -24.02
N THR A 175 3.27 -9.09 -23.81
CA THR A 175 2.70 -10.40 -24.16
C THR A 175 2.28 -11.20 -22.92
N ARG A 176 2.80 -10.85 -21.74
CA ARG A 176 2.45 -11.50 -20.47
C ARG A 176 2.65 -10.55 -19.29
N ILE A 177 1.69 -10.54 -18.37
CA ILE A 177 1.80 -9.88 -17.07
C ILE A 177 1.51 -10.91 -15.98
N GLY A 178 2.37 -10.97 -14.97
CA GLY A 178 2.22 -11.91 -13.86
C GLY A 178 2.50 -11.26 -12.51
N VAL A 179 1.69 -11.58 -11.52
CA VAL A 179 1.92 -11.25 -10.12
C VAL A 179 2.14 -12.53 -9.34
N ALA A 180 3.20 -12.61 -8.56
CA ALA A 180 3.46 -13.73 -7.65
C ALA A 180 3.40 -13.24 -6.20
N LEU A 181 2.71 -14.02 -5.37
CA LEU A 181 2.57 -13.78 -3.94
C LEU A 181 3.20 -14.91 -3.14
N ARG A 182 3.75 -14.58 -1.98
CA ARG A 182 4.32 -15.55 -1.03
C ARG A 182 3.88 -15.26 0.41
N CYS A 183 3.38 -16.29 1.08
CA CYS A 183 3.00 -16.24 2.48
C CYS A 183 3.43 -17.49 3.27
N TYR A 184 3.51 -17.38 4.60
CA TYR A 184 3.71 -18.49 5.55
C TYR A 184 2.63 -18.41 6.63
N PRO A 185 1.37 -18.73 6.31
CA PRO A 185 0.22 -18.37 7.13
C PRO A 185 0.34 -18.88 8.58
N SER A 186 0.24 -18.00 9.56
CA SER A 186 0.38 -18.31 10.99
C SER A 186 1.77 -18.73 11.50
N PHE A 187 2.69 -19.31 10.72
CA PHE A 187 3.92 -19.90 11.29
C PHE A 187 5.04 -20.20 10.29
N PHE A 188 6.31 -20.09 10.71
CA PHE A 188 7.48 -20.55 9.94
C PHE A 188 7.84 -22.02 10.24
N THR A 189 7.10 -22.96 9.66
CA THR A 189 7.24 -24.41 9.89
C THR A 189 8.68 -24.93 9.76
N ALA A 190 9.38 -24.62 8.67
CA ALA A 190 10.74 -25.11 8.43
C ALA A 190 11.76 -24.53 9.43
N HIS A 191 11.64 -23.24 9.79
CA HIS A 191 12.52 -22.60 10.77
C HIS A 191 12.44 -23.28 12.14
N HIS A 192 11.22 -23.67 12.54
CA HIS A 192 10.95 -24.34 13.81
C HIS A 192 10.96 -25.87 13.72
N LYS A 193 11.25 -26.46 12.56
CA LYS A 193 11.28 -27.91 12.31
C LYS A 193 9.98 -28.62 12.73
N ARG A 194 8.84 -28.00 12.43
CA ARG A 194 7.51 -28.56 12.68
C ARG A 194 6.73 -28.66 11.37
N ASP A 195 5.87 -29.65 11.28
CA ASP A 195 4.93 -29.77 10.19
C ASP A 195 3.65 -28.97 10.49
N GLY A 196 3.07 -28.41 9.44
CA GLY A 196 1.78 -27.72 9.47
C GLY A 196 0.74 -28.44 8.62
N ALA A 197 -0.45 -27.87 8.57
CA ALA A 197 -1.54 -28.31 7.71
C ALA A 197 -2.08 -27.11 6.94
N ARG A 198 -1.31 -26.66 5.93
CA ARG A 198 -1.65 -25.48 5.12
C ARG A 198 -2.95 -25.69 4.35
N ARG A 199 -3.76 -24.65 4.30
CA ARG A 199 -5.02 -24.59 3.56
C ARG A 199 -5.16 -23.24 2.86
N ILE A 200 -5.84 -23.27 1.73
CA ILE A 200 -6.26 -22.07 1.01
C ILE A 200 -7.75 -22.20 0.75
N LYS A 201 -8.56 -21.34 1.37
CA LYS A 201 -9.99 -21.26 1.10
C LYS A 201 -10.23 -20.13 0.09
N THR A 202 -10.97 -20.45 -0.96
CA THR A 202 -11.45 -19.54 -1.99
C THR A 202 -12.98 -19.57 -2.02
N PRO A 203 -13.66 -18.68 -2.80
CA PRO A 203 -15.11 -18.78 -2.98
C PRO A 203 -15.53 -20.16 -3.50
N ALA A 204 -14.80 -20.71 -4.46
CA ALA A 204 -15.21 -21.93 -5.17
C ALA A 204 -14.71 -23.22 -4.51
N THR A 205 -13.59 -23.20 -3.80
CA THR A 205 -12.94 -24.43 -3.34
C THR A 205 -12.04 -24.27 -2.11
N LEU A 206 -11.68 -25.40 -1.51
CA LEU A 206 -10.64 -25.54 -0.50
C LEU A 206 -9.46 -26.30 -1.12
N ILE A 207 -8.25 -25.77 -0.95
CA ILE A 207 -7.02 -26.36 -1.48
C ILE A 207 -6.14 -26.77 -0.30
N GLU A 208 -5.77 -28.04 -0.27
CA GLU A 208 -4.95 -28.63 0.79
C GLU A 208 -3.46 -28.60 0.45
N GLN A 209 -2.61 -28.60 1.48
CA GLN A 209 -1.17 -28.69 1.37
C GLN A 209 -0.72 -29.80 0.39
N GLY A 210 0.20 -29.46 -0.51
CA GLY A 210 0.72 -30.35 -1.54
C GLY A 210 -0.11 -30.43 -2.82
N ASN A 211 -1.35 -29.90 -2.83
CA ASN A 211 -2.24 -29.95 -3.99
C ASN A 211 -2.15 -28.66 -4.81
N LYS A 212 -1.10 -28.55 -5.64
CA LYS A 212 -0.98 -27.43 -6.58
C LYS A 212 -2.15 -27.42 -7.57
N THR A 213 -2.84 -26.28 -7.66
CA THR A 213 -4.06 -26.14 -8.46
C THR A 213 -4.06 -24.83 -9.21
N THR A 214 -4.49 -24.84 -10.48
CA THR A 214 -4.73 -23.64 -11.29
C THR A 214 -6.22 -23.53 -11.59
N LEU A 215 -6.80 -22.35 -11.34
CA LEU A 215 -8.24 -22.11 -11.39
C LEU A 215 -8.56 -20.81 -12.16
N PRO A 216 -9.79 -20.68 -12.69
CA PRO A 216 -10.27 -19.42 -13.23
C PRO A 216 -10.27 -18.33 -12.15
N ALA A 217 -9.61 -17.20 -12.44
CA ALA A 217 -9.48 -16.10 -11.49
C ALA A 217 -10.83 -15.47 -11.13
N ALA A 218 -11.76 -15.38 -12.08
CA ALA A 218 -13.09 -14.79 -11.86
C ALA A 218 -13.92 -15.54 -10.79
N GLU A 219 -13.67 -16.83 -10.57
CA GLU A 219 -14.36 -17.66 -9.55
C GLU A 219 -13.56 -17.78 -8.24
N ASN A 220 -12.29 -17.34 -8.25
CA ASN A 220 -11.31 -17.51 -7.17
C ASN A 220 -10.59 -16.20 -6.85
N TRP A 221 -11.36 -15.11 -6.85
CA TRP A 221 -10.89 -13.72 -6.79
C TRP A 221 -10.50 -13.26 -5.38
N TRP A 222 -10.77 -14.07 -4.35
CA TRP A 222 -10.14 -13.92 -3.03
C TRP A 222 -9.68 -15.28 -2.51
N ALA A 223 -8.71 -15.24 -1.59
CA ALA A 223 -8.18 -16.42 -0.93
C ALA A 223 -7.78 -16.12 0.52
N VAL A 224 -8.18 -16.99 1.45
CA VAL A 224 -7.71 -17.01 2.84
C VAL A 224 -6.70 -18.15 3.00
N TYR A 225 -5.50 -17.79 3.44
CA TYR A 225 -4.38 -18.69 3.67
C TYR A 225 -4.24 -18.94 5.16
N TYR A 226 -4.33 -20.20 5.57
CA TYR A 226 -4.28 -20.57 6.98
C TYR A 226 -3.58 -21.90 7.20
N ASP A 227 -3.35 -22.24 8.46
CA ASP A 227 -2.83 -23.53 8.90
C ASP A 227 -3.74 -24.09 9.99
N GLU A 228 -4.21 -25.34 9.84
CA GLU A 228 -5.12 -25.98 10.80
C GLU A 228 -4.44 -26.36 12.11
N ILE A 229 -3.12 -26.60 12.09
CA ILE A 229 -2.34 -26.92 13.30
C ILE A 229 -2.03 -25.62 14.04
N PHE A 230 -1.50 -24.62 13.34
CA PHE A 230 -1.09 -23.33 13.90
C PHE A 230 -2.22 -22.30 13.85
N ASP A 231 -3.34 -22.63 14.49
CA ASP A 231 -4.46 -21.71 14.69
C ASP A 231 -4.38 -21.06 16.08
N VAL A 232 -4.63 -19.75 16.15
CA VAL A 232 -4.73 -19.00 17.41
C VAL A 232 -5.77 -19.63 18.33
N ALA A 233 -6.82 -20.26 17.78
CA ALA A 233 -7.82 -21.01 18.55
C ALA A 233 -7.22 -22.19 19.36
N ASN A 234 -6.10 -22.76 18.88
CA ASN A 234 -5.36 -23.82 19.55
C ASN A 234 -4.28 -23.27 20.50
N GLY A 235 -4.15 -21.93 20.61
CA GLY A 235 -3.09 -21.28 21.37
C GLY A 235 -1.72 -21.29 20.68
N GLU A 236 -1.67 -21.54 19.37
CA GLU A 236 -0.44 -21.55 18.58
C GLU A 236 -0.55 -20.68 17.31
N GLY A 237 0.60 -20.25 16.77
CA GLY A 237 0.65 -19.48 15.53
C GLY A 237 0.25 -18.00 15.70
N ASP A 238 0.56 -17.24 14.66
CA ASP A 238 0.31 -15.80 14.59
C ASP A 238 -1.07 -15.47 14.03
N GLY A 239 -1.80 -16.42 13.43
CA GLY A 239 -3.06 -16.20 12.73
C GLY A 239 -2.89 -16.09 11.21
N PRO A 240 -3.98 -16.16 10.41
CA PRO A 240 -3.93 -16.33 8.96
C PRO A 240 -3.70 -15.01 8.19
N CYS A 241 -3.65 -15.10 6.87
CA CYS A 241 -3.66 -13.93 5.97
C CYS A 241 -4.60 -14.15 4.78
N ALA A 242 -4.93 -13.09 4.05
CA ALA A 242 -5.80 -13.20 2.88
C ALA A 242 -5.46 -12.17 1.81
N MET A 243 -5.77 -12.51 0.57
CA MET A 243 -5.71 -11.59 -0.56
C MET A 243 -7.05 -11.52 -1.28
N LEU A 244 -7.27 -10.41 -1.97
CA LEU A 244 -8.37 -10.21 -2.90
C LEU A 244 -7.87 -9.46 -4.14
N MET A 245 -8.42 -9.82 -5.29
CA MET A 245 -8.35 -9.07 -6.55
C MET A 245 -9.78 -8.87 -7.07
N PRO A 246 -10.13 -7.75 -7.70
CA PRO A 246 -11.45 -7.61 -8.31
C PRO A 246 -11.71 -8.70 -9.36
N PRO A 247 -12.91 -9.29 -9.41
CA PRO A 247 -13.23 -10.30 -10.40
C PRO A 247 -13.18 -9.69 -11.81
N GLY A 248 -12.54 -10.38 -12.75
CA GLY A 248 -12.45 -9.98 -14.16
C GLY A 248 -11.15 -9.29 -14.56
N GLU A 249 -10.29 -8.88 -13.62
CA GLU A 249 -8.98 -8.30 -13.97
C GLU A 249 -7.96 -9.35 -14.42
N ALA A 250 -7.97 -10.52 -13.78
CA ALA A 250 -7.06 -11.62 -14.03
C ALA A 250 -7.72 -12.76 -14.84
N SER A 251 -6.89 -13.50 -15.59
CA SER A 251 -7.32 -14.66 -16.37
C SER A 251 -7.31 -15.94 -15.53
N GLU A 252 -6.21 -16.20 -14.83
CA GLU A 252 -5.98 -17.42 -14.06
C GLU A 252 -5.26 -17.12 -12.75
N ILE A 253 -5.49 -17.98 -11.77
CA ILE A 253 -4.78 -17.98 -10.49
C ILE A 253 -4.31 -19.40 -10.18
N SER A 254 -3.04 -19.54 -9.85
CA SER A 254 -2.42 -20.80 -9.44
C SER A 254 -2.05 -20.72 -7.97
N PHE A 255 -2.48 -21.71 -7.21
CA PHE A 255 -2.18 -21.87 -5.80
C PHE A 255 -1.26 -23.07 -5.60
N ASP A 256 -0.21 -22.90 -4.80
CA ASP A 256 0.78 -23.91 -4.47
C ASP A 256 1.05 -23.91 -2.96
N PRO A 257 0.18 -24.58 -2.16
CA PRO A 257 0.34 -24.66 -0.72
C PRO A 257 1.43 -25.69 -0.37
N GLY A 258 2.69 -25.26 -0.43
CA GLY A 258 3.82 -26.06 0.04
C GLY A 258 3.78 -26.30 1.56
N SER A 259 4.61 -27.21 2.06
CA SER A 259 4.73 -27.48 3.51
C SER A 259 5.40 -26.35 4.30
N TYR A 260 6.15 -25.47 3.62
CA TYR A 260 6.77 -24.29 4.21
C TYR A 260 6.13 -22.99 3.70
N ALA A 261 6.47 -22.59 2.47
CA ALA A 261 5.88 -21.43 1.83
C ALA A 261 4.60 -21.82 1.09
N VAL A 262 3.61 -20.94 1.12
CA VAL A 262 2.46 -20.96 0.22
C VAL A 262 2.71 -19.92 -0.86
N SER A 263 2.63 -20.34 -2.11
CA SER A 263 2.81 -19.45 -3.27
C SER A 263 1.52 -19.32 -4.06
N THR A 264 1.23 -18.10 -4.51
CA THR A 264 0.12 -17.82 -5.42
C THR A 264 0.67 -17.10 -6.65
N SER A 265 0.24 -17.48 -7.84
CA SER A 265 0.61 -16.81 -9.09
C SER A 265 -0.64 -16.41 -9.84
N ILE A 266 -0.72 -15.15 -10.25
CA ILE A 266 -1.87 -14.56 -10.93
C ILE A 266 -1.40 -14.10 -12.30
N THR A 267 -2.08 -14.53 -13.36
CA THR A 267 -1.79 -14.10 -14.74
C THR A 267 -2.85 -13.13 -15.21
N TYR A 268 -2.42 -12.00 -15.74
CA TYR A 268 -3.29 -10.95 -16.28
C TYR A 268 -3.23 -10.91 -17.81
N PRO A 269 -4.31 -10.47 -18.48
CA PRO A 269 -4.29 -10.18 -19.91
C PRO A 269 -3.15 -9.20 -20.28
N PRO A 270 -2.53 -9.32 -21.47
CA PRO A 270 -1.37 -8.47 -21.82
C PRO A 270 -1.70 -6.98 -22.00
N HIS A 271 -2.98 -6.66 -22.21
CA HIS A 271 -3.48 -5.29 -22.31
C HIS A 271 -3.80 -4.66 -20.95
N THR A 272 -3.65 -5.38 -19.84
CA THR A 272 -3.85 -4.83 -18.49
C THR A 272 -2.85 -3.71 -18.24
N ARG A 273 -3.34 -2.59 -17.71
CA ARG A 273 -2.54 -1.41 -17.34
C ARG A 273 -2.62 -1.08 -15.86
N THR A 274 -3.70 -1.50 -15.22
CA THR A 274 -3.93 -1.33 -13.80
C THR A 274 -4.34 -2.68 -13.21
N ILE A 275 -3.77 -3.03 -12.07
CA ILE A 275 -4.10 -4.22 -11.29
C ILE A 275 -4.41 -3.78 -9.87
N HIS A 276 -5.53 -4.25 -9.31
CA HIS A 276 -5.88 -3.96 -7.92
C HIS A 276 -5.80 -5.20 -7.04
N LEU A 277 -5.21 -5.03 -5.87
CA LEU A 277 -5.10 -6.07 -4.85
C LEU A 277 -5.45 -5.49 -3.48
N ALA A 278 -5.97 -6.34 -2.59
CA ALA A 278 -6.06 -6.07 -1.16
C ALA A 278 -5.42 -7.21 -0.38
N PHE A 279 -4.73 -6.86 0.70
CA PHE A 279 -4.05 -7.79 1.58
C PHE A 279 -4.52 -7.60 3.01
N TRP A 280 -4.99 -8.70 3.63
CA TRP A 280 -5.19 -8.78 5.06
C TRP A 280 -4.08 -9.59 5.69
N ASP A 281 -3.65 -9.13 6.84
CA ASP A 281 -2.92 -9.92 7.81
C ASP A 281 -3.78 -9.98 9.08
N PHE A 282 -4.22 -11.19 9.41
CA PHE A 282 -5.07 -11.45 10.56
C PHE A 282 -4.25 -11.86 11.77
N THR A 283 -3.10 -11.24 11.97
CA THR A 283 -2.28 -11.46 13.17
C THR A 283 -3.16 -11.36 14.43
N GLY A 284 -3.11 -12.40 15.26
CA GLY A 284 -3.86 -12.57 16.50
C GLY A 284 -5.31 -13.07 16.33
N ALA A 285 -5.78 -13.33 15.11
CA ALA A 285 -7.12 -13.87 14.88
C ALA A 285 -7.10 -15.38 14.61
N THR A 286 -8.22 -16.03 14.91
CA THR A 286 -8.42 -17.43 14.57
C THR A 286 -8.70 -17.62 13.08
N ASN A 287 -8.54 -18.83 12.57
CA ASN A 287 -8.88 -19.16 11.19
C ASN A 287 -10.36 -18.87 10.89
N ALA A 288 -11.25 -19.24 11.82
CA ALA A 288 -12.69 -19.01 11.68
C ALA A 288 -13.03 -17.51 11.57
N ALA A 289 -12.44 -16.67 12.42
CA ALA A 289 -12.70 -15.23 12.41
C ALA A 289 -12.20 -14.56 11.12
N ALA A 290 -11.04 -15.00 10.60
CA ALA A 290 -10.51 -14.48 9.34
C ALA A 290 -11.37 -14.89 8.14
N LEU A 291 -11.81 -16.14 8.08
CA LEU A 291 -12.72 -16.63 7.05
C LEU A 291 -14.04 -15.84 7.04
N GLU A 292 -14.69 -15.72 8.20
CA GLU A 292 -15.93 -14.94 8.34
C GLU A 292 -15.74 -13.49 7.88
N ARG A 293 -14.65 -12.84 8.31
CA ARG A 293 -14.36 -11.45 7.96
C ARG A 293 -14.16 -11.25 6.46
N VAL A 294 -13.46 -12.16 5.78
CA VAL A 294 -13.24 -12.07 4.33
C VAL A 294 -14.53 -12.38 3.58
N GLU A 295 -15.21 -13.47 3.90
CA GLU A 295 -16.46 -13.85 3.24
C GLU A 295 -17.54 -12.76 3.35
N ALA A 296 -17.68 -12.13 4.52
CA ALA A 296 -18.66 -11.07 4.74
C ALA A 296 -18.29 -9.73 4.06
N GLY A 297 -17.00 -9.48 3.79
CA GLY A 297 -16.52 -8.17 3.35
C GLY A 297 -15.92 -8.10 1.95
N ALA A 298 -15.65 -9.24 1.31
CA ALA A 298 -14.92 -9.32 0.05
C ALA A 298 -15.57 -8.48 -1.05
N GLU A 299 -16.89 -8.56 -1.23
CA GLU A 299 -17.59 -7.79 -2.29
C GLU A 299 -17.49 -6.27 -2.07
N HIS A 300 -17.61 -5.82 -0.82
CA HIS A 300 -17.46 -4.41 -0.49
C HIS A 300 -16.04 -3.93 -0.81
N VAL A 301 -15.03 -4.70 -0.39
CA VAL A 301 -13.62 -4.34 -0.61
C VAL A 301 -13.27 -4.37 -2.10
N SER A 302 -13.75 -5.38 -2.85
CA SER A 302 -13.56 -5.45 -4.29
C SER A 302 -14.10 -4.22 -5.01
N ARG A 303 -15.28 -3.74 -4.62
CA ARG A 303 -15.87 -2.53 -5.21
C ARG A 303 -15.07 -1.30 -4.82
N MET A 304 -14.67 -1.18 -3.55
CA MET A 304 -13.80 -0.10 -3.10
C MET A 304 -12.50 -0.04 -3.88
N LEU A 305 -11.87 -1.18 -4.19
CA LEU A 305 -10.66 -1.22 -5.00
C LEU A 305 -10.87 -0.64 -6.41
N VAL A 306 -12.01 -0.92 -7.05
CA VAL A 306 -12.29 -0.45 -8.42
C VAL A 306 -12.75 1.01 -8.45
N GLU A 307 -13.49 1.46 -7.43
CA GLU A 307 -14.07 2.81 -7.37
C GLU A 307 -13.12 3.88 -6.82
N THR A 308 -12.04 3.46 -6.15
CA THR A 308 -11.08 4.40 -5.54
C THR A 308 -10.24 5.10 -6.60
N ASP A 309 -10.18 6.43 -6.56
CA ASP A 309 -9.17 7.20 -7.29
C ASP A 309 -7.85 7.18 -6.51
N TYR A 310 -6.89 6.40 -7.00
CA TYR A 310 -5.59 6.23 -6.35
C TYR A 310 -4.63 7.40 -6.56
N ARG A 311 -4.93 8.40 -7.40
CA ARG A 311 -4.05 9.56 -7.60
C ARG A 311 -3.89 10.33 -6.29
N PRO A 312 -2.69 10.75 -5.86
CA PRO A 312 -2.54 11.53 -4.63
C PRO A 312 -3.27 12.85 -4.74
N ARG A 313 -3.82 13.35 -3.64
CA ARG A 313 -4.58 14.61 -3.63
C ARG A 313 -3.77 15.77 -4.18
N THR A 314 -2.48 15.82 -3.82
CA THR A 314 -1.53 16.83 -4.31
C THR A 314 -1.42 16.85 -5.84
N VAL A 315 -1.56 15.70 -6.49
CA VAL A 315 -1.59 15.59 -7.96
C VAL A 315 -2.97 15.99 -8.49
N GLN A 316 -4.06 15.52 -7.88
CA GLN A 316 -5.42 15.83 -8.29
C GLN A 316 -5.74 17.32 -8.24
N GLU A 317 -5.24 18.01 -7.22
CA GLU A 317 -5.48 19.42 -6.94
C GLU A 317 -4.42 20.34 -7.57
N PHE A 318 -3.41 19.79 -8.26
CA PHE A 318 -2.35 20.60 -8.85
C PHE A 318 -2.91 21.48 -9.98
N ASN A 319 -2.90 22.79 -9.76
CA ASN A 319 -3.39 23.75 -10.74
C ASN A 319 -2.23 24.35 -11.55
N VAL A 320 -2.08 23.85 -12.78
CA VAL A 320 -1.08 24.34 -13.72
C VAL A 320 -1.31 25.82 -14.08
N ALA A 321 -2.56 26.25 -14.25
CA ALA A 321 -2.89 27.63 -14.60
C ALA A 321 -2.52 28.60 -13.46
N GLU A 322 -2.83 28.28 -12.21
CA GLU A 322 -2.41 29.07 -11.04
C GLU A 322 -0.87 29.18 -10.97
N THR A 323 -0.16 28.10 -11.32
CA THR A 323 1.31 28.07 -11.35
C THR A 323 1.86 29.00 -12.44
N ARG A 324 1.25 29.01 -13.64
CA ARG A 324 1.60 29.93 -14.73
C ARG A 324 1.33 31.38 -14.35
N GLU A 325 0.17 31.68 -13.78
CA GLU A 325 -0.20 33.03 -13.34
C GLU A 325 0.78 33.56 -12.28
N LEU A 326 1.14 32.74 -11.28
CA LEU A 326 2.13 33.09 -10.27
C LEU A 326 3.48 33.43 -10.93
N LEU A 327 3.93 32.58 -11.87
CA LEU A 327 5.18 32.78 -12.59
C LEU A 327 5.17 34.07 -13.43
N GLU A 328 4.09 34.32 -14.16
CA GLU A 328 3.91 35.54 -14.95
C GLU A 328 3.93 36.80 -14.08
N GLY A 329 3.32 36.76 -12.90
CA GLY A 329 3.35 37.84 -11.92
C GLY A 329 4.78 38.17 -11.45
N ILE A 330 5.55 37.14 -11.09
CA ILE A 330 6.95 37.30 -10.64
C ILE A 330 7.82 37.88 -11.74
N LEU A 331 7.61 37.44 -12.99
CA LEU A 331 8.36 37.93 -14.14
C LEU A 331 8.19 39.44 -14.40
N GLN A 332 7.17 40.08 -13.81
CA GLN A 332 7.01 41.55 -13.87
C GLN A 332 7.92 42.30 -12.89
N SER A 333 8.36 41.68 -11.79
CA SER A 333 9.30 42.29 -10.84
C SER A 333 10.74 42.04 -11.28
N LYS A 334 11.56 43.09 -11.38
CA LYS A 334 12.99 42.91 -11.72
C LYS A 334 13.74 42.27 -10.55
N GLU A 335 13.45 42.74 -9.35
CA GLU A 335 14.09 42.33 -8.10
C GLU A 335 13.77 40.87 -7.78
N ALA A 336 12.50 40.46 -7.91
CA ALA A 336 12.11 39.07 -7.68
C ALA A 336 12.70 38.13 -8.74
N ARG A 337 12.79 38.57 -10.00
CA ARG A 337 13.46 37.79 -11.06
C ARG A 337 14.93 37.55 -10.77
N GLU A 338 15.65 38.57 -10.33
CA GLU A 338 17.07 38.43 -9.98
C GLU A 338 17.25 37.54 -8.74
N ALA A 339 16.37 37.66 -7.75
CA ALA A 339 16.45 36.89 -6.51
C ALA A 339 16.04 35.41 -6.64
N LEU A 340 15.14 35.09 -7.56
CA LEU A 340 14.55 33.76 -7.74
C LEU A 340 14.89 33.14 -9.10
N GLN A 341 15.94 33.61 -9.78
CA GLN A 341 16.26 33.21 -11.15
C GLN A 341 16.30 31.68 -11.33
N ASP A 342 17.04 30.99 -10.47
CA ASP A 342 17.21 29.53 -10.56
C ASP A 342 15.88 28.78 -10.38
N ASP A 343 15.04 29.22 -9.42
CA ASP A 343 13.73 28.62 -9.18
C ASP A 343 12.80 28.86 -10.39
N ILE A 344 12.82 30.07 -10.96
CA ILE A 344 12.02 30.44 -12.16
C ILE A 344 12.40 29.56 -13.35
N GLU A 345 13.69 29.41 -13.63
CA GLU A 345 14.18 28.58 -14.74
C GLU A 345 13.78 27.10 -14.56
N GLN A 346 13.89 26.59 -13.34
CA GLN A 346 13.50 25.22 -13.01
C GLN A 346 11.99 25.00 -13.20
N ILE A 347 11.16 25.95 -12.78
CA ILE A 347 9.70 25.90 -12.92
C ILE A 347 9.26 26.04 -14.37
N GLN A 348 9.90 26.92 -15.14
CA GLN A 348 9.64 27.07 -16.59
C GLN A 348 9.95 25.79 -17.35
N THR A 349 11.09 25.16 -17.04
CA THR A 349 11.48 23.87 -17.62
C THR A 349 10.44 22.82 -17.29
N TRP A 350 10.04 22.73 -16.02
CA TRP A 350 9.02 21.78 -15.59
C TRP A 350 7.67 22.00 -16.27
N LEU A 351 7.18 23.26 -16.35
CA LEU A 351 5.92 23.57 -17.02
C LEU A 351 5.97 23.18 -18.50
N THR A 352 7.11 23.36 -19.16
CA THR A 352 7.29 22.96 -20.55
C THR A 352 7.20 21.45 -20.72
N ASP A 353 7.84 20.70 -19.83
CA ASP A 353 7.97 19.25 -19.93
C ASP A 353 6.71 18.49 -19.50
N TYR A 354 5.96 18.99 -18.50
CA TYR A 354 4.91 18.21 -17.81
C TYR A 354 3.50 18.81 -17.85
N ALA A 355 3.35 20.13 -17.97
CA ALA A 355 2.03 20.76 -18.01
C ALA A 355 1.09 20.20 -19.09
N PRO A 356 1.54 19.92 -20.34
CA PRO A 356 0.65 19.46 -21.40
C PRO A 356 -0.10 18.17 -21.05
N ALA A 357 0.55 17.27 -20.30
CA ALA A 357 -0.05 16.01 -19.88
C ALA A 357 -1.10 16.18 -18.76
N LEU A 358 -0.98 17.22 -17.93
CA LEU A 358 -1.94 17.57 -16.88
C LEU A 358 -3.11 18.39 -17.39
N GLU A 359 -2.89 19.22 -18.42
CA GLU A 359 -3.90 20.10 -19.01
C GLU A 359 -4.84 19.38 -19.99
N THR A 360 -4.46 18.20 -20.50
CA THR A 360 -5.25 17.44 -21.47
C THR A 360 -6.28 16.54 -20.77
N PRO A 361 -7.60 16.80 -20.89
CA PRO A 361 -8.61 15.99 -20.22
C PRO A 361 -8.55 14.52 -20.64
N GLY A 362 -8.46 13.62 -19.66
CA GLY A 362 -8.41 12.18 -19.89
C GLY A 362 -7.02 11.63 -20.25
N GLN A 363 -6.01 12.49 -20.42
CA GLN A 363 -4.63 12.04 -20.52
C GLN A 363 -4.06 11.83 -19.12
N GLN A 364 -3.61 10.62 -18.81
CA GLN A 364 -2.87 10.35 -17.58
C GLN A 364 -1.39 10.70 -17.80
N THR A 365 -0.74 11.29 -16.80
CA THR A 365 0.68 11.70 -16.82
C THR A 365 1.67 10.54 -16.94
N GLY A 366 1.19 9.30 -17.00
CA GLY A 366 2.02 8.10 -16.86
C GLY A 366 2.71 8.02 -15.50
N VAL A 367 3.31 6.88 -15.20
CA VAL A 367 4.01 6.55 -13.97
C VAL A 367 5.15 7.54 -13.72
N VAL A 368 6.03 7.72 -14.71
CA VAL A 368 7.21 8.59 -14.58
C VAL A 368 6.81 10.07 -14.49
N GLY A 369 5.80 10.50 -15.25
CA GLY A 369 5.34 11.88 -15.21
C GLY A 369 4.70 12.23 -13.87
N GLU A 370 3.88 11.33 -13.31
CA GLU A 370 3.29 11.52 -11.98
C GLU A 370 4.35 11.48 -10.87
N GLU A 371 5.32 10.56 -10.94
CA GLU A 371 6.45 10.50 -9.99
C GLU A 371 7.24 11.81 -10.00
N ARG A 372 7.56 12.35 -11.18
CA ARG A 372 8.29 13.60 -11.31
C ARG A 372 7.46 14.79 -10.83
N LEU A 373 6.17 14.86 -11.15
CA LEU A 373 5.26 15.86 -10.59
C LEU A 373 5.30 15.82 -9.06
N LEU A 374 5.14 14.65 -8.45
CA LEU A 374 5.18 14.49 -6.99
C LEU A 374 6.49 15.00 -6.38
N LYS A 375 7.63 14.66 -6.97
CA LYS A 375 8.95 15.18 -6.55
C LYS A 375 9.08 16.69 -6.71
N SER A 376 8.39 17.27 -7.69
CA SER A 376 8.43 18.72 -7.97
C SER A 376 7.40 19.53 -7.18
N ILE A 377 6.34 18.93 -6.63
CA ILE A 377 5.32 19.66 -5.86
C ILE A 377 5.93 20.38 -4.64
N ASP A 378 6.82 19.73 -3.90
CA ASP A 378 7.49 20.37 -2.75
C ASP A 378 8.35 21.57 -3.17
N MET A 379 8.99 21.47 -4.34
CA MET A 379 9.73 22.58 -4.95
C MET A 379 8.77 23.71 -5.33
N PHE A 380 7.61 23.42 -5.94
CA PHE A 380 6.61 24.45 -6.27
C PHE A 380 6.03 25.14 -5.03
N GLN A 381 5.72 24.38 -3.98
CA GLN A 381 5.22 24.95 -2.74
C GLN A 381 6.28 25.84 -2.08
N SER A 382 7.54 25.39 -2.07
CA SER A 382 8.66 26.18 -1.58
C SER A 382 8.84 27.48 -2.38
N PHE A 383 8.78 27.41 -3.70
CA PHE A 383 8.84 28.57 -4.57
C PHE A 383 7.69 29.55 -4.27
N ARG A 384 6.45 29.06 -4.20
CA ARG A 384 5.28 29.89 -3.89
C ARG A 384 5.45 30.62 -2.55
N TRP A 385 6.00 29.96 -1.54
CA TRP A 385 6.28 30.60 -0.25
C TRP A 385 7.38 31.64 -0.31
N ARG A 386 8.46 31.37 -1.06
CA ARG A 386 9.53 32.36 -1.28
C ARG A 386 8.98 33.60 -1.96
N VAL A 387 8.16 33.43 -3.00
CA VAL A 387 7.50 34.53 -3.72
C VAL A 387 6.67 35.38 -2.78
N LYS A 388 5.78 34.76 -2.00
CA LYS A 388 4.97 35.47 -0.99
C LYS A 388 5.81 36.21 0.05
N LEU A 389 6.93 35.61 0.47
CA LEU A 389 7.86 36.26 1.39
C LEU A 389 8.53 37.49 0.77
N TYR A 390 8.92 37.40 -0.50
CA TYR A 390 9.49 38.53 -1.24
C TYR A 390 8.48 39.66 -1.43
N GLU A 391 7.25 39.34 -1.82
CA GLU A 391 6.16 40.33 -1.92
C GLU A 391 5.91 41.03 -0.58
N LEU A 392 5.85 40.26 0.52
CA LEU A 392 5.65 40.81 1.87
C LEU A 392 6.79 41.73 2.32
N ILE A 393 8.04 41.42 1.95
CA ILE A 393 9.21 42.25 2.30
C ILE A 393 9.30 43.49 1.41
N ALA A 394 8.95 43.40 0.14
CA ALA A 394 8.98 44.53 -0.80
C ALA A 394 7.90 45.60 -0.49
N ASP A 395 6.82 45.20 0.19
CA ASP A 395 5.76 46.10 0.67
C ASP A 395 6.12 46.85 1.97
N ILE A 396 7.28 46.57 2.59
CA ILE A 396 7.82 47.25 3.79
C ILE A 396 8.85 48.28 3.37
#